data_AF-A0A7J6U7E2-F1
#
_entry.id   AF-A0A7J6U7E2-F1
#
_cell.length_a   1.000
_cell.length_b   1.000
_cell.length_c   1.000
_cell.angle_alpha   90.00
_cell.angle_beta   90.00
_cell.angle_gamma   90.00
#
_symmetry.space_group_name_H-M   'P 1'
#
loop_
_entity.id
_entity.type
_entity.pdbx_description
1 polymer ?
#
loop_
_entity_poly.entity_id
_entity_poly.type
_entity_poly.pdbx_seq_one_letter_code
_entity_poly.pdbx_strand_id
1 'polypeptide(L)'
;MLGAFLFTSRIPYNLPFQIVVLILGFASFLLSLLIRSTMVFLDKCCIPQNDPVAKSYGISRLADYLRVSNKLLILWSPDYLERLWCVYELAVFLRTHQKDDVILVNLNHIKLCVSLMLLQWFGILIQLLEVYLFGSVKPNMLSGYALALASAFSIGLGAFRCAEDWQRSYSRVKSFSVHRSKCTSLADYSTLKQRITGMYSSEARFAEVVRGLWLDESGEDHMPRWLFCRSSLRLMCAPYIVQVVASTVYSIVNATHSRVLPLMPLHPSMAVGSSTPGLNDTPPSSVLADPLPSSLLAALWALRFSIIPNMMMAFRAPCMLLVGHKLATSCEPNGFGRWRLRITFAVCFAAYSGLTYMICGLRDDPP
;
A
#
# COMPACT_ATOMS: atom_id res chain seq x y z
N MET A 1 44.92 -2.68 -0.99
CA MET A 1 44.55 -1.26 -1.25
C MET A 1 43.14 -1.05 -1.81
N LEU A 2 42.54 -2.00 -2.55
CA LEU A 2 41.14 -1.86 -3.01
C LEU A 2 40.08 -1.86 -1.89
N GLY A 3 40.34 -2.55 -0.77
CA GLY A 3 39.41 -2.62 0.37
C GLY A 3 39.29 -1.35 1.22
N ALA A 4 40.27 -0.44 1.15
CA ALA A 4 40.24 0.82 1.92
C ALA A 4 39.48 1.94 1.19
N PHE A 5 39.24 1.81 -0.12
CA PHE A 5 38.49 2.80 -0.89
C PHE A 5 36.97 2.65 -0.73
N LEU A 6 36.49 1.42 -0.49
CA LEU A 6 35.06 1.14 -0.26
C LEU A 6 34.58 1.53 1.15
N PHE A 7 35.51 1.79 2.08
CA PHE A 7 35.23 2.27 3.45
C PHE A 7 35.61 3.74 3.64
N THR A 8 35.69 4.50 2.56
CA THR A 8 35.80 5.95 2.66
C THR A 8 34.49 6.51 3.18
N SER A 9 34.59 7.36 4.21
CA SER A 9 33.57 8.03 5.01
C SER A 9 32.57 8.92 4.25
N ARG A 10 32.44 8.73 2.93
CA ARG A 10 31.63 9.56 2.02
C ARG A 10 30.34 8.91 1.54
N ILE A 11 30.15 7.60 1.73
CA ILE A 11 28.84 7.01 1.43
C ILE A 11 27.90 7.38 2.59
N PRO A 12 26.87 8.20 2.36
CA PRO A 12 25.91 8.50 3.41
C PRO A 12 25.23 7.20 3.84
N TYR A 13 25.31 6.89 5.13
CA TYR A 13 24.75 5.67 5.74
C TYR A 13 23.26 5.45 5.43
N ASN A 14 22.55 6.48 4.97
CA ASN A 14 21.14 6.43 4.58
C ASN A 14 20.90 5.77 3.21
N LEU A 15 21.87 5.79 2.29
CA LEU A 15 21.72 5.25 0.93
C LEU A 15 21.42 3.73 0.92
N PRO A 16 22.22 2.87 1.57
CA PRO A 16 21.93 1.44 1.62
C PRO A 16 20.61 1.16 2.36
N PHE A 17 20.27 1.94 3.39
CA PHE A 17 19.00 1.78 4.10
C PHE A 17 17.79 2.07 3.20
N GLN A 18 17.82 3.16 2.42
CA GLN A 18 16.75 3.49 1.47
C GLN A 18 16.59 2.42 0.39
N ILE A 19 17.70 1.92 -0.16
CA ILE A 19 17.70 0.83 -1.15
C ILE A 19 17.09 -0.45 -0.56
N VAL A 20 17.46 -0.83 0.66
CA VAL A 20 16.92 -2.01 1.35
C VAL A 20 15.42 -1.87 1.60
N VAL A 21 14.95 -0.72 2.11
CA VAL A 21 13.52 -0.48 2.34
C VAL A 21 12.72 -0.60 1.05
N LEU A 22 13.28 -0.10 -0.06
CA LEU A 22 12.65 -0.15 -1.37
C LEU A 22 12.61 -1.57 -1.95
N ILE A 23 13.71 -2.33 -1.87
CA ILE A 23 13.76 -3.73 -2.30
C ILE A 23 12.78 -4.56 -1.46
N LEU A 24 12.80 -4.43 -0.13
CA LEU A 24 11.91 -5.17 0.75
C LEU A 24 10.44 -4.77 0.55
N GLY A 25 10.15 -3.49 0.35
CA GLY A 25 8.81 -2.99 0.05
C GLY A 25 8.26 -3.53 -1.27
N PHE A 26 9.08 -3.50 -2.33
CA PHE A 26 8.72 -4.04 -3.64
C PHE A 26 8.58 -5.57 -3.61
N ALA A 27 9.51 -6.27 -2.97
CA ALA A 27 9.45 -7.71 -2.80
C ALA A 27 8.21 -8.13 -2.00
N SER A 28 7.87 -7.40 -0.93
CA SER A 28 6.64 -7.64 -0.16
C SER A 28 5.38 -7.42 -1.00
N PHE A 29 5.36 -6.36 -1.83
CA PHE A 29 4.27 -6.13 -2.78
C PHE A 29 4.15 -7.28 -3.79
N LEU A 30 5.23 -7.67 -4.47
CA LEU A 30 5.23 -8.80 -5.40
C LEU A 30 4.82 -10.11 -4.73
N LEU A 31 5.37 -10.39 -3.56
CA LEU A 31 5.05 -11.59 -2.79
C LEU A 31 3.57 -11.60 -2.37
N SER A 32 3.00 -10.43 -2.05
CA SER A 32 1.56 -10.32 -1.76
C SER A 32 0.67 -10.61 -2.98
N LEU A 33 1.16 -10.35 -4.19
CA LEU A 33 0.50 -10.74 -5.44
C LEU A 33 0.62 -12.24 -5.71
N LEU A 34 1.77 -12.85 -5.37
CA LEU A 34 2.05 -14.26 -5.62
C LEU A 34 1.41 -15.21 -4.59
N ILE A 35 1.32 -14.82 -3.31
CA ILE A 35 0.83 -15.71 -2.24
C ILE A 35 -0.70 -15.88 -2.25
N ARG A 36 -1.45 -15.01 -2.93
CA ARG A 36 -2.92 -15.13 -3.01
C ARG A 36 -3.35 -15.86 -4.26
N SER A 37 -3.24 -17.19 -4.26
CA SER A 37 -3.96 -18.01 -5.24
C SER A 37 -5.46 -17.89 -4.96
N THR A 38 -6.10 -17.01 -5.72
CA THR A 38 -7.56 -16.89 -5.76
C THR A 38 -7.96 -17.39 -7.14
N MET A 39 -8.84 -18.38 -7.21
CA MET A 39 -9.38 -18.80 -8.49
C MET A 39 -10.27 -17.67 -9.01
N VAL A 40 -9.93 -17.14 -10.19
CA VAL A 40 -10.67 -16.03 -10.82
C VAL A 40 -11.18 -16.50 -12.17
N PHE A 41 -12.47 -16.31 -12.39
CA PHE A 41 -13.06 -16.40 -13.73
C PHE A 41 -12.89 -15.04 -14.41
N LEU A 42 -12.18 -15.01 -15.54
CA LEU A 42 -12.03 -13.82 -16.37
C LEU A 42 -12.67 -14.09 -17.73
N ASP A 43 -13.80 -13.44 -17.98
CA ASP A 43 -14.63 -13.58 -19.18
C ASP A 43 -13.81 -13.68 -20.48
N LYS A 44 -12.88 -12.75 -20.69
CA LYS A 44 -12.05 -12.64 -21.88
C LYS A 44 -11.09 -13.82 -22.07
N CYS A 45 -10.68 -14.47 -20.98
CA CYS A 45 -9.77 -15.61 -20.99
C CYS A 45 -10.51 -16.95 -21.00
N CYS A 46 -11.69 -17.02 -20.38
CA CYS A 46 -12.45 -18.26 -20.24
C CYS A 46 -13.44 -18.50 -21.39
N ILE A 47 -13.85 -17.45 -22.10
CA ILE A 47 -14.76 -17.55 -23.24
C ILE A 47 -13.94 -17.36 -24.53
N PRO A 48 -13.91 -18.36 -25.45
CA PRO A 48 -13.24 -18.23 -26.74
C PRO A 48 -13.75 -16.99 -27.50
N GLN A 49 -12.86 -16.04 -27.78
CA GLN A 49 -13.24 -14.78 -28.46
C GLN A 49 -13.28 -14.91 -29.98
N ASN A 50 -12.51 -15.85 -30.54
CA ASN A 50 -12.31 -16.00 -31.99
C ASN A 50 -13.29 -17.00 -32.64
N ASP A 51 -13.95 -17.83 -31.85
CA ASP A 51 -14.95 -18.80 -32.33
C ASP A 51 -16.35 -18.31 -31.94
N PRO A 52 -17.18 -17.85 -32.89
CA PRO A 52 -18.51 -17.31 -32.58
C PRO A 52 -19.46 -18.34 -31.96
N VAL A 53 -19.32 -19.63 -32.30
CA VAL A 53 -20.18 -20.70 -31.75
C VAL A 53 -19.78 -20.98 -30.31
N ALA A 54 -18.49 -21.19 -30.05
CA ALA A 54 -18.00 -21.39 -28.69
C ALA A 54 -18.19 -20.15 -27.80
N LYS A 55 -18.07 -18.94 -28.38
CA LYS A 55 -18.39 -17.68 -27.69
C LYS A 55 -19.86 -17.63 -27.26
N SER A 56 -20.77 -17.91 -28.18
CA SER A 56 -22.21 -17.97 -27.91
C SER A 56 -22.53 -19.00 -26.82
N TYR A 57 -21.90 -20.18 -26.88
CA TYR A 57 -22.03 -21.19 -25.83
C TYR A 57 -21.48 -20.69 -24.47
N GLY A 58 -20.33 -20.03 -24.45
CA GLY A 58 -19.76 -19.44 -23.22
C GLY A 58 -20.66 -18.37 -22.61
N ILE A 59 -21.19 -17.45 -23.43
CA ILE A 59 -22.20 -16.44 -23.05
C ILE A 59 -23.42 -17.13 -22.45
N SER A 60 -23.85 -18.23 -23.06
CA SER A 60 -25.03 -18.96 -22.65
C SER A 60 -24.94 -19.50 -21.21
N ARG A 61 -23.70 -19.75 -20.74
CA ARG A 61 -23.35 -20.29 -19.43
C ARG A 61 -22.87 -19.24 -18.43
N LEU A 62 -22.77 -17.97 -18.83
CA LEU A 62 -22.25 -16.91 -17.96
C LEU A 62 -23.03 -16.77 -16.64
N ALA A 63 -24.36 -16.89 -16.70
CA ALA A 63 -25.20 -16.88 -15.51
C ALA A 63 -24.89 -18.03 -14.55
N ASP A 64 -24.54 -19.21 -15.07
CA ASP A 64 -24.17 -20.37 -14.25
C ASP A 64 -22.86 -20.11 -13.49
N TYR A 65 -21.86 -19.51 -14.16
CA TYR A 65 -20.60 -19.11 -13.53
C TYR A 65 -20.80 -18.06 -12.44
N LEU A 66 -21.62 -17.02 -12.72
CA LEU A 66 -21.92 -15.99 -11.74
C LEU A 66 -22.64 -16.56 -10.50
N ARG A 67 -23.52 -17.55 -10.69
CA ARG A 67 -24.25 -18.20 -9.60
C ARG A 67 -23.35 -18.98 -8.64
N VAL A 68 -22.25 -19.55 -9.13
CA VAL A 68 -21.30 -20.32 -8.30
C VAL A 68 -20.11 -19.48 -7.79
N SER A 69 -20.01 -18.23 -8.22
CA SER A 69 -18.91 -17.32 -7.84
C SER A 69 -19.16 -16.70 -6.48
N ASN A 70 -18.19 -16.75 -5.56
CA ASN A 70 -18.39 -16.15 -4.23
C ASN A 70 -18.41 -14.62 -4.23
N LYS A 71 -17.75 -13.98 -5.19
CA LYS A 71 -17.59 -12.53 -5.29
C LYS A 71 -17.53 -12.09 -6.73
N LEU A 72 -17.99 -10.87 -7.00
CA LEU A 72 -17.88 -10.23 -8.31
C LEU A 72 -16.97 -9.00 -8.21
N LEU A 73 -15.79 -9.06 -8.84
CA LEU A 73 -14.87 -7.92 -8.94
C LEU A 73 -15.15 -7.14 -10.22
N ILE A 74 -15.62 -5.91 -10.09
CA ILE A 74 -15.89 -5.02 -11.22
C ILE A 74 -14.80 -3.96 -11.29
N LEU A 75 -14.05 -3.99 -12.41
CA LEU A 75 -13.17 -2.89 -12.79
C LEU A 75 -14.02 -1.78 -13.42
N TRP A 76 -14.42 -0.85 -12.58
CA TRP A 76 -15.32 0.23 -12.94
C TRP A 76 -14.64 1.28 -13.82
N SER A 77 -15.31 1.64 -14.92
CA SER A 77 -15.05 2.82 -15.74
C SER A 77 -16.37 3.56 -15.98
N PRO A 78 -16.32 4.85 -16.38
CA PRO A 78 -17.53 5.59 -16.76
C PRO A 78 -18.37 4.84 -17.81
N ASP A 79 -17.72 4.11 -18.72
CA ASP A 79 -18.37 3.38 -19.82
C ASP A 79 -18.80 1.95 -19.44
N TYR A 80 -18.62 1.54 -18.17
CA TYR A 80 -19.05 0.23 -17.71
C TYR A 80 -20.55 0.01 -17.90
N LEU A 81 -21.36 1.01 -17.52
CA LEU A 81 -22.83 0.96 -17.66
C LEU A 81 -23.33 1.09 -19.08
N GLU A 82 -22.48 1.56 -20.00
CA GLU A 82 -22.84 1.62 -21.40
C GLU A 82 -22.84 0.22 -22.03
N ARG A 83 -22.13 -0.75 -21.45
CA ARG A 83 -22.00 -2.10 -22.01
C ARG A 83 -23.09 -3.01 -21.45
N LEU A 84 -24.02 -3.45 -22.30
CA LEU A 84 -25.16 -4.28 -21.88
C LEU A 84 -24.72 -5.55 -21.15
N TRP A 85 -23.66 -6.18 -21.64
CA TRP A 85 -23.05 -7.37 -21.05
C TRP A 85 -22.66 -7.15 -19.58
N CYS A 86 -21.91 -6.08 -19.30
CA CYS A 86 -21.39 -5.79 -17.97
C CYS A 86 -22.52 -5.50 -16.96
N VAL A 87 -23.58 -4.84 -17.42
CA VAL A 87 -24.78 -4.57 -16.60
C VAL A 87 -25.57 -5.86 -16.36
N TYR A 88 -25.68 -6.72 -17.36
CA TYR A 88 -26.30 -8.03 -17.24
C TYR A 88 -25.58 -8.91 -16.20
N GLU A 89 -24.24 -8.98 -16.23
CA GLU A 89 -23.46 -9.75 -15.25
C GLU A 89 -23.73 -9.31 -13.81
N LEU A 90 -23.68 -8.00 -13.57
CA LEU A 90 -23.95 -7.43 -12.25
C LEU A 90 -25.38 -7.73 -11.79
N ALA A 91 -26.37 -7.53 -12.66
CA ALA A 91 -27.77 -7.76 -12.33
C ALA A 91 -28.06 -9.24 -12.04
N VAL A 92 -27.45 -10.16 -12.78
CA VAL A 92 -27.59 -11.61 -12.55
C VAL A 92 -26.91 -12.02 -11.25
N PHE A 93 -25.70 -11.52 -10.99
CA PHE A 93 -24.97 -11.81 -9.75
C PHE A 93 -25.77 -11.36 -8.52
N LEU A 94 -26.27 -10.12 -8.52
CA LEU A 94 -27.06 -9.56 -7.41
C LEU A 94 -28.43 -10.21 -7.19
N ARG A 95 -28.91 -11.05 -8.12
CA ARG A 95 -30.12 -11.87 -7.87
C ARG A 95 -29.86 -13.04 -6.94
N THR A 96 -28.61 -13.48 -6.83
CA THR A 96 -28.22 -14.70 -6.09
C THR A 96 -27.25 -14.42 -4.95
N HIS A 97 -26.69 -13.21 -4.90
CA HIS A 97 -25.66 -12.81 -3.94
C HIS A 97 -26.06 -11.54 -3.18
N GLN A 98 -25.36 -11.28 -2.09
CA GLN A 98 -25.54 -10.03 -1.35
C GLN A 98 -24.76 -8.91 -2.02
N LYS A 99 -25.18 -7.67 -1.76
CA LYS A 99 -24.50 -6.46 -2.27
C LYS A 99 -23.02 -6.40 -1.86
N ASP A 100 -22.71 -6.82 -0.62
CA ASP A 100 -21.34 -6.85 -0.07
C ASP A 100 -20.39 -7.85 -0.78
N ASP A 101 -20.93 -8.74 -1.62
CA ASP A 101 -20.14 -9.66 -2.43
C ASP A 101 -19.62 -9.01 -3.73
N VAL A 102 -20.12 -7.82 -4.07
CA VAL A 102 -19.63 -7.02 -5.21
C VAL A 102 -18.51 -6.09 -4.77
N ILE A 103 -17.35 -6.21 -5.42
CA ILE A 103 -16.19 -5.35 -5.20
C ILE A 103 -16.05 -4.43 -6.40
N LEU A 104 -16.35 -3.14 -6.21
CA LEU A 104 -16.11 -2.11 -7.22
C LEU A 104 -14.70 -1.55 -7.08
N VAL A 105 -13.91 -1.58 -8.16
CA VAL A 105 -12.58 -0.97 -8.21
C VAL A 105 -12.51 -0.01 -9.39
N ASN A 106 -12.38 1.27 -9.10
CA ASN A 106 -12.26 2.30 -10.13
C ASN A 106 -10.90 2.22 -10.84
N LEU A 107 -10.92 2.07 -12.17
CA LEU A 107 -9.72 2.02 -13.00
C LEU A 107 -8.87 3.29 -12.91
N ASN A 108 -9.48 4.46 -12.72
CA ASN A 108 -8.74 5.71 -12.56
C ASN A 108 -8.04 5.80 -11.20
N HIS A 109 -8.57 5.15 -10.16
CA HIS A 109 -7.85 4.98 -8.90
C HIS A 109 -6.61 4.08 -9.10
N ILE A 110 -6.73 2.99 -9.85
CA ILE A 110 -5.56 2.15 -10.18
C ILE A 110 -4.50 2.96 -10.94
N LYS A 111 -4.90 3.74 -11.95
CA LYS A 111 -3.99 4.62 -12.69
C LYS A 111 -3.30 5.64 -11.78
N LEU A 112 -4.05 6.25 -10.86
CA LEU A 112 -3.52 7.20 -9.88
C LEU A 112 -2.50 6.53 -8.94
N CYS A 113 -2.81 5.34 -8.41
CA CYS A 113 -1.88 4.61 -7.57
C CYS A 113 -0.58 4.27 -8.31
N VAL A 114 -0.69 3.77 -9.55
CA VAL A 114 0.48 3.47 -10.39
C VAL A 114 1.26 4.74 -10.70
N SER A 115 0.61 5.85 -11.05
CA SER A 115 1.29 7.11 -11.34
C SER A 115 2.00 7.67 -10.11
N LEU A 116 1.40 7.58 -8.93
CA LEU A 116 2.02 7.99 -7.67
C LEU A 116 3.21 7.11 -7.32
N MET A 117 3.09 5.79 -7.51
CA MET A 117 4.24 4.89 -7.35
C MET A 117 5.37 5.28 -8.30
N LEU A 118 5.11 5.45 -9.59
CA LEU A 118 6.13 5.86 -10.56
C LEU A 118 6.75 7.22 -10.22
N LEU A 119 5.95 8.19 -9.78
CA LEU A 119 6.43 9.50 -9.33
C LEU A 119 7.36 9.36 -8.12
N GLN A 120 7.03 8.51 -7.16
CA GLN A 120 7.90 8.20 -6.01
C GLN A 120 9.21 7.57 -6.44
N TRP A 121 9.15 6.56 -7.30
CA TRP A 121 10.34 5.90 -7.86
C TRP A 121 11.26 6.92 -8.55
N PHE A 122 10.69 7.80 -9.37
CA PHE A 122 11.44 8.84 -10.04
C PHE A 122 12.05 9.85 -9.06
N GLY A 123 11.30 10.28 -8.04
CA GLY A 123 11.79 11.19 -7.01
C GLY A 123 12.93 10.60 -6.17
N ILE A 124 12.92 9.28 -5.93
CA ILE A 124 14.03 8.57 -5.29
C ILE A 124 15.25 8.56 -6.21
N LEU A 125 15.08 8.23 -7.51
CA LEU A 125 16.18 8.25 -8.48
C LEU A 125 16.86 9.62 -8.57
N ILE A 126 16.07 10.71 -8.55
CA ILE A 126 16.61 12.07 -8.51
C ILE A 126 17.45 12.29 -7.26
N GLN A 127 16.98 11.89 -6.08
CA GLN A 127 17.75 12.03 -4.84
C GLN A 127 19.06 11.23 -4.88
N LEU A 128 19.03 10.00 -5.42
CA LEU A 128 20.24 9.20 -5.61
C LEU A 128 21.24 9.89 -6.55
N LEU A 129 20.73 10.49 -7.64
CA LEU A 129 21.54 11.23 -8.61
C LEU A 129 22.12 12.52 -8.00
N GLU A 130 21.35 13.27 -7.20
CA GLU A 130 21.84 14.45 -6.48
C GLU A 130 22.99 14.08 -5.52
N VAL A 131 22.83 13.01 -4.75
CA VAL A 131 23.88 12.50 -3.86
C VAL A 131 25.13 12.12 -4.66
N TYR A 132 24.95 11.48 -5.82
CA TYR A 132 26.05 11.08 -6.70
C TYR A 132 26.79 12.28 -7.31
N LEU A 133 26.06 13.26 -7.84
CA LEU A 133 26.64 14.40 -8.56
C LEU A 133 27.30 15.43 -7.63
N PHE A 134 26.66 15.74 -6.49
CA PHE A 134 27.12 16.84 -5.64
C PHE A 134 28.05 16.39 -4.51
N GLY A 135 28.17 15.08 -4.26
CA GLY A 135 29.05 14.51 -3.24
C GLY A 135 28.81 15.04 -1.81
N SER A 136 27.73 15.79 -1.61
CA SER A 136 27.40 16.50 -0.38
C SER A 136 26.02 16.05 0.06
N VAL A 137 25.98 15.51 1.28
CA VAL A 137 24.76 14.98 1.91
C VAL A 137 23.92 16.10 2.51
N LYS A 138 24.10 17.37 2.13
CA LYS A 138 23.08 18.37 2.43
C LYS A 138 21.95 18.07 1.46
N PRO A 139 20.91 17.32 1.88
CA PRO A 139 19.85 16.97 0.97
C PRO A 139 19.27 18.32 0.55
N ASN A 140 19.17 18.56 -0.76
CA ASN A 140 18.39 19.69 -1.23
C ASN A 140 16.96 19.42 -0.76
N MET A 141 16.59 19.95 0.41
CA MET A 141 15.26 19.76 0.98
C MET A 141 14.18 20.15 -0.05
N LEU A 142 14.54 21.05 -0.97
CA LEU A 142 13.75 21.44 -2.11
C LEU A 142 13.27 20.27 -2.99
N SER A 143 14.12 19.28 -3.32
CA SER A 143 13.72 18.15 -4.20
C SER A 143 12.71 17.23 -3.49
N GLY A 144 12.91 16.99 -2.19
CA GLY A 144 11.96 16.28 -1.33
C GLY A 144 10.61 17.01 -1.19
N TYR A 145 10.63 18.32 -0.94
CA TYR A 145 9.40 19.13 -0.87
C TYR A 145 8.67 19.20 -2.21
N ALA A 146 9.39 19.37 -3.32
CA ALA A 146 8.81 19.36 -4.65
C ALA A 146 8.10 18.03 -4.96
N LEU A 147 8.73 16.91 -4.61
CA LEU A 147 8.12 15.59 -4.76
C LEU A 147 6.86 15.45 -3.91
N ALA A 148 6.89 15.88 -2.65
CA ALA A 148 5.74 15.83 -1.76
C ALA A 148 4.56 16.67 -2.30
N LEU A 149 4.83 17.89 -2.77
CA LEU A 149 3.83 18.77 -3.38
C LEU A 149 3.25 18.18 -4.67
N ALA A 150 4.09 17.66 -5.56
CA ALA A 150 3.65 17.01 -6.80
C ALA A 150 2.74 15.81 -6.52
N SER A 151 3.01 15.09 -5.44
CA SER A 151 2.25 13.90 -5.04
C SER A 151 0.92 14.28 -4.40
N ALA A 152 0.90 15.28 -3.51
CA ALA A 152 -0.32 15.83 -2.95
C ALA A 152 -1.24 16.40 -4.04
N PHE A 153 -0.66 17.13 -5.00
CA PHE A 153 -1.38 17.65 -6.17
C PHE A 153 -1.98 16.52 -7.02
N SER A 154 -1.19 15.47 -7.30
CA SER A 154 -1.66 14.29 -8.05
C SER A 154 -2.81 13.58 -7.34
N ILE A 155 -2.74 13.43 -6.01
CA ILE A 155 -3.84 12.86 -5.20
C ILE A 155 -5.09 13.75 -5.30
N GLY A 156 -4.95 15.07 -5.16
CA GLY A 156 -6.05 16.02 -5.27
C GLY A 156 -6.74 15.96 -6.65
N LEU A 157 -5.94 15.96 -7.73
CA LEU A 157 -6.46 15.84 -9.10
C LEU A 157 -7.13 14.48 -9.34
N GLY A 158 -6.55 13.40 -8.81
CA GLY A 158 -7.11 12.06 -8.88
C GLY A 158 -8.44 11.94 -8.13
N ALA A 159 -8.55 12.53 -6.94
CA ALA A 159 -9.78 12.60 -6.16
C ALA A 159 -10.86 13.38 -6.90
N PHE A 160 -10.52 14.54 -7.45
CA PHE A 160 -11.43 15.36 -8.25
C PHE A 160 -11.97 14.61 -9.47
N ARG A 161 -11.08 13.96 -10.24
CA ARG A 161 -11.49 13.13 -11.40
C ARG A 161 -12.37 11.96 -10.99
N CYS A 162 -12.04 11.28 -9.88
CA CYS A 162 -12.88 10.18 -9.39
C CYS A 162 -14.27 10.65 -8.98
N ALA A 163 -14.40 11.84 -8.38
CA ALA A 163 -15.69 12.45 -8.05
C ALA A 163 -16.49 12.81 -9.31
N GLU A 164 -15.85 13.41 -10.31
CA GLU A 164 -16.48 13.74 -11.60
C GLU A 164 -16.96 12.48 -12.33
N ASP A 165 -16.12 11.44 -12.40
CA ASP A 165 -16.47 10.16 -13.01
C ASP A 165 -17.61 9.47 -12.27
N TRP A 166 -17.65 9.57 -10.95
CA TRP A 166 -18.75 9.08 -10.13
C TRP A 166 -20.05 9.82 -10.47
N GLN A 167 -20.04 11.14 -10.57
CA GLN A 167 -21.22 11.92 -10.93
C GLN A 167 -21.73 11.58 -12.33
N ARG A 168 -20.83 11.40 -13.31
CA ARG A 168 -21.17 10.94 -14.67
C ARG A 168 -21.76 9.54 -14.67
N SER A 169 -21.19 8.65 -13.86
CA SER A 169 -21.66 7.28 -13.70
C SER A 169 -23.10 7.26 -13.15
N TYR A 170 -23.34 8.05 -12.12
CA TYR A 170 -24.64 8.16 -11.48
C TYR A 170 -25.73 8.69 -12.43
N SER A 171 -25.44 9.72 -13.23
CA SER A 171 -26.41 10.23 -14.22
C SER A 171 -26.71 9.22 -15.33
N ARG A 172 -25.72 8.40 -15.72
CA ARG A 172 -25.90 7.29 -16.67
C ARG A 172 -26.76 6.17 -16.10
N VAL A 173 -26.61 5.82 -14.82
CA VAL A 173 -27.53 4.88 -14.15
C VAL A 173 -28.96 5.39 -14.24
N LYS A 174 -29.23 6.66 -13.86
CA LYS A 174 -30.58 7.23 -13.85
C LYS A 174 -31.27 7.13 -15.22
N SER A 175 -30.49 7.28 -16.30
CA SER A 175 -30.97 7.23 -17.69
C SER A 175 -30.76 5.88 -18.39
N PHE A 176 -30.38 4.82 -17.65
CA PHE A 176 -30.06 3.52 -18.22
C PHE A 176 -31.27 2.92 -18.97
N SER A 177 -30.99 2.41 -20.16
CA SER A 177 -31.95 1.70 -21.01
C SER A 177 -31.23 0.61 -21.81
N VAL A 178 -31.84 -0.57 -21.89
CA VAL A 178 -31.32 -1.71 -22.66
C VAL A 178 -31.14 -1.35 -24.13
N HIS A 179 -32.03 -0.51 -24.69
CA HIS A 179 -31.97 -0.11 -26.09
C HIS A 179 -30.77 0.80 -26.41
N ARG A 180 -30.34 1.63 -25.46
CA ARG A 180 -29.19 2.55 -25.62
C ARG A 180 -27.86 1.92 -25.25
N SER A 181 -27.87 0.69 -24.77
CA SER A 181 -26.66 -0.01 -24.32
C SER A 181 -25.85 -0.51 -25.53
N LYS A 182 -24.54 -0.31 -25.48
CA LYS A 182 -23.57 -0.77 -26.47
C LYS A 182 -23.31 -2.28 -26.29
N CYS A 183 -23.16 -2.96 -27.42
CA CYS A 183 -22.65 -4.32 -27.51
C CYS A 183 -21.56 -4.37 -28.60
N THR A 184 -20.55 -5.22 -28.41
CA THR A 184 -19.47 -5.39 -29.39
C THR A 184 -19.96 -6.04 -30.67
N SER A 185 -20.94 -6.94 -30.58
CA SER A 185 -21.59 -7.56 -31.74
C SER A 185 -23.11 -7.52 -31.62
N LEU A 186 -23.79 -7.43 -32.76
CA LEU A 186 -25.25 -7.45 -32.83
C LEU A 186 -25.84 -8.82 -32.44
N ALA A 187 -25.10 -9.91 -32.70
CA ALA A 187 -25.47 -11.26 -32.30
C ALA A 187 -25.43 -11.45 -30.77
N ASP A 188 -24.43 -10.88 -30.10
CA ASP A 188 -24.38 -10.87 -28.63
C ASP A 188 -25.54 -10.04 -28.06
N TYR A 189 -25.89 -8.93 -28.71
CA TYR A 189 -27.02 -8.09 -28.29
C TYR A 189 -28.35 -8.84 -28.32
N SER A 190 -28.70 -9.51 -29.42
CA SER A 190 -29.95 -10.27 -29.50
C SER A 190 -30.00 -11.42 -28.48
N THR A 191 -28.88 -12.12 -28.27
CA THR A 191 -28.76 -13.20 -27.28
C THR A 191 -28.94 -12.69 -25.86
N LEU A 192 -28.28 -11.59 -25.49
CA LEU A 192 -28.43 -10.96 -24.18
C LEU A 192 -29.85 -10.44 -23.98
N LYS A 193 -30.44 -9.82 -25.01
CA LYS A 193 -31.82 -9.31 -24.98
C LYS A 193 -32.83 -10.43 -24.71
N GLN A 194 -32.71 -11.56 -25.41
CA GLN A 194 -33.56 -12.73 -25.19
C GLN A 194 -33.44 -13.25 -23.75
N ARG A 195 -32.22 -13.30 -23.21
CA ARG A 195 -31.97 -13.72 -21.82
C ARG A 195 -32.51 -12.75 -20.79
N ILE A 196 -32.36 -11.46 -21.03
CA ILE A 196 -32.92 -10.41 -20.19
C ILE A 196 -34.44 -10.55 -20.14
N THR A 197 -35.11 -10.67 -21.29
CA THR A 197 -36.57 -10.87 -21.35
C THR A 197 -36.98 -12.18 -20.68
N GLY A 198 -36.25 -13.27 -20.88
CA GLY A 198 -36.54 -14.54 -20.23
C GLY A 198 -36.40 -14.50 -18.70
N MET A 199 -35.42 -13.75 -18.18
CA MET A 199 -35.14 -13.70 -16.74
C MET A 199 -35.88 -12.61 -15.98
N TYR A 200 -36.20 -11.48 -16.62
CA TYR A 200 -36.79 -10.29 -16.01
C TYR A 200 -38.17 -9.95 -16.59
N SER A 201 -38.73 -10.83 -17.42
CA SER A 201 -40.01 -10.68 -18.14
C SER A 201 -40.02 -9.59 -19.22
N SER A 202 -39.31 -8.47 -19.03
CA SER A 202 -39.14 -7.43 -20.03
C SER A 202 -37.84 -6.64 -19.84
N GLU A 203 -37.39 -5.97 -20.91
CA GLU A 203 -36.25 -5.05 -20.86
C GLU A 203 -36.48 -3.85 -19.95
N ALA A 204 -37.72 -3.35 -19.90
CA ALA A 204 -38.10 -2.24 -19.04
C ALA A 204 -37.95 -2.61 -17.56
N ARG A 205 -38.43 -3.81 -17.18
CA ARG A 205 -38.29 -4.32 -15.82
C ARG A 205 -36.83 -4.56 -15.45
N PHE A 206 -36.03 -5.08 -16.37
CA PHE A 206 -34.59 -5.18 -16.16
C PHE A 206 -33.93 -3.81 -15.91
N ALA A 207 -34.23 -2.80 -16.74
CA ALA A 207 -33.69 -1.46 -16.56
C ALA A 207 -34.14 -0.80 -15.25
N GLU A 208 -35.35 -1.08 -14.78
CA GLU A 208 -35.83 -0.66 -13.46
C GLU A 208 -35.06 -1.35 -12.33
N VAL A 209 -34.84 -2.67 -12.41
CA VAL A 209 -34.05 -3.42 -11.44
C VAL A 209 -32.62 -2.88 -11.37
N VAL A 210 -31.97 -2.67 -12.53
CA VAL A 210 -30.63 -2.08 -12.59
C VAL A 210 -30.63 -0.70 -11.92
N ARG A 211 -31.57 0.17 -12.24
CA ARG A 211 -31.67 1.50 -11.61
C ARG A 211 -31.84 1.41 -10.10
N GLY A 212 -32.74 0.54 -9.62
CA GLY A 212 -32.98 0.33 -8.19
C GLY A 212 -31.73 -0.17 -7.45
N LEU A 213 -31.04 -1.17 -8.01
CA LEU A 213 -29.83 -1.74 -7.42
C LEU A 213 -28.74 -0.69 -7.17
N TRP A 214 -28.56 0.22 -8.11
CA TRP A 214 -27.56 1.28 -8.02
C TRP A 214 -28.03 2.46 -7.15
N LEU A 215 -29.27 2.93 -7.32
CA LEU A 215 -29.78 4.10 -6.59
C LEU A 215 -29.93 3.83 -5.08
N ASP A 216 -30.33 2.61 -4.69
CA ASP A 216 -30.43 2.23 -3.27
C ASP A 216 -29.08 2.26 -2.55
N GLU A 217 -27.97 1.99 -3.26
CA GLU A 217 -26.62 2.06 -2.68
C GLU A 217 -26.05 3.47 -2.63
N SER A 218 -26.50 4.33 -3.54
CA SER A 218 -25.87 5.62 -3.81
C SER A 218 -26.75 6.80 -3.43
N GLY A 219 -27.62 6.63 -2.41
CA GLY A 219 -28.40 7.73 -1.82
C GLY A 219 -27.57 9.01 -1.82
N GLU A 220 -28.13 10.12 -2.30
CA GLU A 220 -27.38 11.22 -2.96
C GLU A 220 -26.19 11.79 -2.17
N ASP A 221 -26.16 11.58 -0.85
CA ASP A 221 -25.11 12.02 0.07
C ASP A 221 -23.99 11.00 0.34
N HIS A 222 -24.11 9.75 -0.12
CA HIS A 222 -23.13 8.70 0.13
C HIS A 222 -22.17 8.58 -1.04
N MET A 223 -21.14 9.44 -1.01
CA MET A 223 -19.93 9.18 -1.78
C MET A 223 -19.41 7.78 -1.39
N PRO A 224 -19.16 6.89 -2.36
CA PRO A 224 -18.81 5.52 -2.05
C PRO A 224 -17.57 5.46 -1.15
N ARG A 225 -17.66 4.68 -0.07
CA ARG A 225 -16.59 4.47 0.92
C ARG A 225 -15.25 4.01 0.30
N TRP A 226 -15.26 3.57 -0.96
CA TRP A 226 -14.11 3.06 -1.69
C TRP A 226 -13.28 4.13 -2.42
N LEU A 227 -13.69 5.41 -2.43
CA LEU A 227 -12.94 6.45 -3.16
C LEU A 227 -11.47 6.55 -2.71
N PHE A 228 -11.19 6.20 -1.44
CA PHE A 228 -9.84 5.83 -0.98
C PHE A 228 -9.95 4.73 0.07
N CYS A 229 -9.79 3.47 -0.34
CA CYS A 229 -9.62 2.39 0.64
C CYS A 229 -8.48 2.78 1.60
N ARG A 230 -8.70 2.60 2.91
CA ARG A 230 -7.66 2.86 3.93
C ARG A 230 -6.35 2.16 3.59
N SER A 231 -6.42 0.99 2.95
CA SER A 231 -5.26 0.25 2.46
C SER A 231 -4.53 0.99 1.33
N SER A 232 -5.25 1.54 0.35
CA SER A 232 -4.66 2.34 -0.74
C SER A 232 -3.99 3.59 -0.18
N LEU A 233 -4.66 4.31 0.72
CA LEU A 233 -4.09 5.51 1.35
C LEU A 233 -2.83 5.16 2.13
N ARG A 234 -2.82 4.05 2.89
CA ARG A 234 -1.62 3.56 3.58
C ARG A 234 -0.49 3.23 2.61
N LEU A 235 -0.79 2.53 1.52
CA LEU A 235 0.21 2.17 0.51
C LEU A 235 0.81 3.43 -0.15
N MET A 236 -0.03 4.44 -0.42
CA MET A 236 0.40 5.70 -1.04
C MET A 236 1.18 6.60 -0.07
N CYS A 237 0.75 6.70 1.19
CA CYS A 237 1.34 7.61 2.18
C CYS A 237 2.53 7.01 2.93
N ALA A 238 2.62 5.68 3.08
CA ALA A 238 3.67 5.04 3.88
C ALA A 238 5.09 5.40 3.42
N PRO A 239 5.43 5.42 2.11
CA PRO A 239 6.75 5.82 1.66
C PRO A 239 7.12 7.25 2.06
N TYR A 240 6.19 8.21 1.96
CA TYR A 240 6.42 9.59 2.40
C TYR A 240 6.63 9.70 3.90
N ILE A 241 5.77 9.02 4.68
CA ILE A 241 5.89 9.04 6.13
C ILE A 241 7.28 8.49 6.52
N VAL A 242 7.68 7.36 5.95
CA VAL A 242 9.00 6.76 6.20
C VAL A 242 10.13 7.70 5.77
N GLN A 243 10.04 8.32 4.59
CA GLN A 243 11.07 9.22 4.08
C GLN A 243 11.21 10.49 4.91
N VAL A 244 10.10 11.17 5.22
CA VAL A 244 10.08 12.40 6.03
C VAL A 244 10.63 12.09 7.42
N VAL A 245 10.14 11.03 8.05
CA VAL A 245 10.61 10.60 9.38
C VAL A 245 12.10 10.28 9.35
N ALA A 246 12.56 9.47 8.40
CA ALA A 246 13.97 9.10 8.31
C ALA A 246 14.85 10.35 8.13
N SER A 247 14.41 11.30 7.30
CA SER A 247 15.13 12.56 7.06
C SER A 247 15.16 13.46 8.29
N THR A 248 14.04 13.55 9.03
CA THR A 248 13.96 14.31 10.29
C THR A 248 14.84 13.67 11.37
N VAL A 249 14.76 12.35 11.56
CA VAL A 249 15.59 11.61 12.54
C VAL A 249 17.07 11.79 12.22
N TYR A 250 17.46 11.65 10.94
CA TYR A 250 18.83 11.89 10.52
C TYR A 250 19.31 13.32 10.82
N SER A 251 18.47 14.32 10.51
CA SER A 251 18.79 15.73 10.77
C SER A 251 18.99 16.01 12.26
N ILE A 252 18.15 15.41 13.12
CA ILE A 252 18.28 15.51 14.58
C ILE A 252 19.58 14.86 15.04
N VAL A 253 19.86 13.62 14.63
CA VAL A 253 21.09 12.89 15.03
C VAL A 253 22.33 13.66 14.60
N ASN A 254 22.36 14.19 13.38
CA ASN A 254 23.50 14.95 12.88
C ASN A 254 23.67 16.30 13.58
N ALA A 255 22.56 16.98 13.92
CA ALA A 255 22.59 18.21 14.71
C ALA A 255 23.08 17.96 16.15
N THR A 256 22.72 16.83 16.75
CA THR A 256 23.22 16.42 18.07
C THR A 256 24.71 16.08 18.01
N HIS A 257 25.12 15.29 17.01
CA HIS A 257 26.52 14.88 16.84
C HIS A 257 27.46 16.09 16.65
N SER A 258 27.06 17.07 15.83
CA SER A 258 27.85 18.29 15.60
C SER A 258 27.94 19.21 16.83
N ARG A 259 26.99 19.13 17.77
CA ARG A 259 27.05 19.87 19.05
C ARG A 259 27.90 19.16 20.11
N VAL A 260 27.93 17.83 20.12
CA VAL A 260 28.64 17.05 21.14
C VAL A 260 30.15 16.96 20.86
N LEU A 261 30.56 16.80 19.60
CA LEU A 261 31.96 16.69 19.21
C LEU A 261 32.89 17.84 19.67
N PRO A 262 32.51 19.13 19.56
CA PRO A 262 33.38 20.23 19.99
C PRO A 262 33.51 20.37 21.51
N LEU A 263 32.71 19.65 22.31
CA LEU A 263 32.78 19.67 23.78
C LEU A 263 33.71 18.61 24.37
N MET A 264 34.28 17.71 23.56
CA MET A 264 35.37 16.87 24.02
C MET A 264 36.65 17.72 24.06
N PRO A 265 37.18 18.07 25.26
CA PRO A 265 38.43 18.79 25.35
C PRO A 265 39.48 17.94 24.65
N LEU A 266 40.12 18.52 23.62
CA LEU A 266 41.37 17.99 23.10
C LEU A 266 42.30 17.88 24.29
N HIS A 267 42.54 16.64 24.73
CA HIS A 267 43.45 16.35 25.82
C HIS A 267 44.73 17.14 25.51
N PRO A 268 45.14 18.10 26.35
CA PRO A 268 46.31 18.91 26.07
C PRO A 268 47.45 17.94 25.86
N SER A 269 48.05 17.99 24.66
CA SER A 269 49.20 17.17 24.32
C SER A 269 50.18 17.35 25.47
N MET A 270 50.49 16.25 26.17
CA MET A 270 51.60 16.26 27.10
C MET A 270 52.80 16.74 26.31
N ALA A 271 53.19 17.99 26.55
CA ALA A 271 54.45 18.51 26.11
C ALA A 271 55.49 17.60 26.76
N VAL A 272 56.03 16.68 25.96
CA VAL A 272 57.16 15.84 26.34
C VAL A 272 58.32 16.80 26.58
N GLY A 273 58.48 17.19 27.83
CA GLY A 273 59.66 17.87 28.33
C GLY A 273 60.84 16.94 28.11
N SER A 274 61.76 17.36 27.25
CA SER A 274 63.06 16.76 27.08
C SER A 274 63.88 16.97 28.35
N SER A 275 64.05 15.91 29.15
CA SER A 275 65.17 15.82 30.10
C SER A 275 65.55 14.36 30.32
N THR A 276 66.64 13.97 29.68
CA THR A 276 67.78 13.10 30.12
C THR A 276 67.59 11.94 31.11
N PRO A 277 68.44 10.89 30.98
CA PRO A 277 68.11 9.52 31.39
C PRO A 277 68.42 9.24 32.86
N GLY A 278 67.44 8.70 33.57
CA GLY A 278 67.59 8.05 34.86
C GLY A 278 66.94 6.68 34.80
N LEU A 279 67.79 5.66 34.70
CA LEU A 279 67.47 4.24 34.68
C LEU A 279 66.63 3.86 35.91
N ASN A 280 65.39 3.39 35.71
CA ASN A 280 64.74 2.42 36.60
C ASN A 280 63.48 1.86 35.93
N ASP A 281 63.52 0.56 35.68
CA ASP A 281 62.49 -0.24 35.03
C ASP A 281 61.27 -0.44 35.94
N THR A 282 60.12 0.09 35.51
CA THR A 282 58.80 -0.47 35.87
C THR A 282 57.87 -0.37 34.66
N PRO A 283 57.16 -1.45 34.28
CA PRO A 283 56.33 -1.47 33.08
C PRO A 283 55.12 -0.53 33.23
N PRO A 284 54.74 0.24 32.18
CA PRO A 284 53.59 1.12 32.25
C PRO A 284 52.31 0.28 32.28
N SER A 285 51.60 0.37 33.41
CA SER A 285 50.23 -0.08 33.56
C SER A 285 49.36 0.51 32.44
N SER A 286 48.73 -0.38 31.68
CA SER A 286 47.80 -0.10 30.58
C SER A 286 46.75 0.92 30.98
N VAL A 287 46.85 2.14 30.42
CA VAL A 287 45.80 3.15 30.50
C VAL A 287 44.63 2.65 29.65
N LEU A 288 43.68 2.01 30.33
CA LEU A 288 42.41 1.58 29.76
C LEU A 288 41.65 2.85 29.34
N ALA A 289 41.30 2.96 28.06
CA ALA A 289 40.50 4.07 27.55
C ALA A 289 39.21 4.18 28.38
N ASP A 290 38.94 5.35 28.94
CA ASP A 290 37.74 5.57 29.73
C ASP A 290 36.50 5.22 28.89
N PRO A 291 35.59 4.38 29.41
CA PRO A 291 34.37 4.03 28.68
C PRO A 291 33.56 5.31 28.43
N LEU A 292 32.92 5.35 27.25
CA LEU A 292 31.98 6.41 26.87
C LEU A 292 31.09 6.78 28.07
N PRO A 293 30.83 8.08 28.34
CA PRO A 293 30.01 8.48 29.48
C PRO A 293 28.69 7.71 29.48
N SER A 294 28.38 7.05 30.60
CA SER A 294 27.19 6.21 30.76
C SER A 294 25.90 6.96 30.42
N SER A 295 25.88 8.28 30.59
CA SER A 295 24.80 9.18 30.18
C SER A 295 24.61 9.29 28.66
N LEU A 296 25.69 9.27 27.88
CA LEU A 296 25.64 9.30 26.41
C LEU A 296 25.19 7.95 25.84
N LEU A 297 25.70 6.86 26.42
CA LEU A 297 25.24 5.50 26.12
C LEU A 297 23.75 5.33 26.45
N ALA A 298 23.29 5.82 27.60
CA ALA A 298 21.90 5.80 28.00
C ALA A 298 21.01 6.67 27.09
N ALA A 299 21.47 7.85 26.67
CA ALA A 299 20.74 8.71 25.73
C ALA A 299 20.60 8.06 24.34
N LEU A 300 21.67 7.45 23.82
CA LEU A 300 21.64 6.73 22.54
C LEU A 300 20.77 5.47 22.61
N TRP A 301 20.79 4.76 23.74
CA TRP A 301 19.89 3.64 24.01
C TRP A 301 18.43 4.08 24.10
N ALA A 302 18.14 5.14 24.86
CA ALA A 302 16.78 5.68 25.00
C ALA A 302 16.21 6.16 23.66
N LEU A 303 17.02 6.80 22.81
CA LEU A 303 16.60 7.25 21.48
C LEU A 303 16.27 6.07 20.55
N ARG A 304 17.11 5.02 20.56
CA ARG A 304 16.95 3.81 19.73
C ARG A 304 15.72 2.99 20.12
N PHE A 305 15.41 2.90 21.43
CA PHE A 305 14.31 2.07 21.95
C PHE A 305 13.01 2.81 22.20
N SER A 306 13.00 4.15 22.35
CA SER A 306 11.75 4.89 22.62
C SER A 306 11.08 5.43 21.35
N ILE A 307 11.84 5.78 20.31
CA ILE A 307 11.26 6.39 19.10
C ILE A 307 10.65 5.31 18.20
N ILE A 308 11.36 4.20 17.96
CA ILE A 308 10.93 3.18 16.99
C ILE A 308 9.60 2.50 17.38
N PRO A 309 9.37 2.06 18.64
CA PRO A 309 8.10 1.45 19.04
C PRO A 309 6.95 2.46 19.14
N ASN A 310 7.21 3.69 19.60
CA ASN A 310 6.19 4.73 19.69
C ASN A 310 5.75 5.24 18.31
N MET A 311 6.63 5.22 17.31
CA MET A 311 6.26 5.46 15.92
C MET A 311 5.34 4.39 15.35
N MET A 312 5.55 3.11 15.70
CA MET A 312 4.61 2.04 15.33
C MET A 312 3.25 2.17 16.05
N MET A 313 3.22 2.72 17.27
CA MET A 313 1.98 3.06 17.97
C MET A 313 1.29 4.32 17.43
N ALA A 314 2.03 5.30 16.91
CA ALA A 314 1.45 6.48 16.25
C ALA A 314 0.65 6.13 14.98
N PHE A 315 0.92 4.97 14.35
CA PHE A 315 0.06 4.42 13.28
C PHE A 315 -1.33 3.95 13.77
N ARG A 316 -1.55 3.77 15.09
CA ARG A 316 -2.87 3.49 15.68
C ARG A 316 -3.65 4.75 16.03
N ALA A 317 -2.99 5.83 16.44
CA ALA A 317 -3.63 7.01 17.03
C ALA A 317 -4.63 7.78 16.12
N PRO A 318 -4.37 8.02 14.81
CA PRO A 318 -5.34 8.71 13.96
C PRO A 318 -6.58 7.85 13.62
N CYS A 319 -6.66 6.59 14.09
CA CYS A 319 -7.82 5.72 13.88
C CYS A 319 -8.88 5.80 14.98
N MET A 320 -8.60 6.34 16.18
CA MET A 320 -9.60 6.38 17.27
C MET A 320 -10.42 7.67 17.32
N LEU A 321 -9.86 8.81 16.92
CA LEU A 321 -10.55 10.12 17.04
C LEU A 321 -11.71 10.32 16.05
N LEU A 322 -11.83 9.49 15.01
CA LEU A 322 -12.94 9.53 14.03
C LEU A 322 -14.03 8.47 14.27
N VAL A 323 -13.87 7.58 15.28
CA VAL A 323 -14.81 6.48 15.55
C VAL A 323 -15.57 6.65 16.87
N GLY A 324 -15.17 7.62 17.70
CA GLY A 324 -15.71 7.82 19.05
C GLY A 324 -17.17 8.30 19.16
N HIS A 325 -17.88 8.57 18.06
CA HIS A 325 -19.22 9.18 18.15
C HIS A 325 -20.41 8.30 17.72
N LYS A 326 -20.21 7.01 17.40
CA LYS A 326 -21.31 6.16 16.89
C LYS A 326 -21.35 4.69 17.35
N LEU A 327 -20.74 4.37 18.49
CA LEU A 327 -20.90 3.06 19.14
C LEU A 327 -21.58 3.21 20.51
N ALA A 328 -22.80 3.73 20.48
CA ALA A 328 -23.72 3.69 21.61
C ALA A 328 -25.14 3.66 21.05
N THR A 329 -25.57 2.49 20.55
CA THR A 329 -26.95 1.98 20.49
C THR A 329 -27.04 0.89 19.42
N SER A 330 -27.29 -0.34 19.88
CA SER A 330 -27.85 -1.51 19.18
C SER A 330 -27.02 -2.76 19.46
N CYS A 331 -27.38 -3.42 20.55
CA CYS A 331 -27.05 -4.81 20.82
C CYS A 331 -28.35 -5.61 20.62
N GLU A 332 -28.37 -6.49 19.62
CA GLU A 332 -29.20 -7.69 19.65
C GLU A 332 -28.29 -8.91 19.53
N PRO A 333 -28.48 -9.96 20.34
CA PRO A 333 -27.64 -11.15 20.33
C PRO A 333 -28.31 -12.23 19.49
N ASN A 334 -27.68 -12.68 18.40
CA ASN A 334 -27.92 -14.03 17.85
C ASN A 334 -26.79 -14.46 16.89
N GLY A 335 -26.16 -15.59 17.22
CA GLY A 335 -25.73 -16.58 16.23
C GLY A 335 -24.28 -16.57 15.72
N PHE A 336 -23.48 -17.46 16.32
CA PHE A 336 -22.38 -18.22 15.71
C PHE A 336 -21.15 -17.49 15.12
N GLY A 337 -20.04 -17.61 15.85
CA GLY A 337 -18.78 -16.96 15.59
C GLY A 337 -17.91 -17.56 14.48
N ARG A 338 -17.11 -16.68 13.87
CA ARG A 338 -15.79 -16.97 13.31
C ARG A 338 -14.86 -15.80 13.64
N TRP A 339 -14.14 -15.93 14.75
CA TRP A 339 -12.98 -15.08 15.03
C TRP A 339 -11.81 -15.54 14.16
N ARG A 340 -11.64 -14.95 12.97
CA ARG A 340 -10.38 -15.03 12.22
C ARG A 340 -9.50 -13.84 12.62
N LEU A 341 -8.71 -14.04 13.68
CA LEU A 341 -7.57 -13.19 14.00
C LEU A 341 -6.53 -13.36 12.86
N ARG A 342 -6.44 -12.38 11.95
CA ARG A 342 -5.47 -12.41 10.85
C ARG A 342 -4.06 -12.17 11.39
N ILE A 343 -3.30 -13.26 11.48
CA ILE A 343 -1.85 -13.29 11.62
C ILE A 343 -1.25 -12.72 10.32
N THR A 344 -1.06 -11.40 10.27
CA THR A 344 -0.23 -10.76 9.23
C THR A 344 0.95 -10.00 9.85
N PHE A 345 0.99 -9.89 11.18
CA PHE A 345 2.06 -9.20 11.90
C PHE A 345 3.26 -10.08 12.27
N ALA A 346 3.13 -11.41 12.21
CA ALA A 346 4.20 -12.32 12.63
C ALA A 346 5.38 -12.40 11.63
N VAL A 347 5.15 -12.18 10.33
CA VAL A 347 6.20 -12.31 9.31
C VAL A 347 7.18 -11.12 9.34
N CYS A 348 6.72 -9.91 9.69
CA CYS A 348 7.62 -8.77 9.85
C CYS A 348 8.41 -8.81 11.17
N PHE A 349 7.89 -9.46 12.22
CA PHE A 349 8.60 -9.59 13.50
C PHE A 349 9.66 -10.70 13.45
N ALA A 350 9.40 -11.80 12.74
CA ALA A 350 10.35 -12.90 12.58
C ALA A 350 11.61 -12.52 11.79
N ALA A 351 11.48 -11.65 10.77
CA ALA A 351 12.63 -11.17 10.00
C ALA A 351 13.58 -10.25 10.80
N TYR A 352 13.13 -9.68 11.91
CA TYR A 352 13.94 -8.78 12.75
C TYR A 352 14.45 -9.43 14.05
N SER A 353 13.91 -10.60 14.43
CA SER A 353 14.28 -11.28 15.70
C SER A 353 14.85 -12.70 15.53
N GLY A 354 14.86 -13.25 14.31
CA GLY A 354 15.27 -14.64 14.06
C GLY A 354 16.73 -14.82 13.63
N LEU A 355 17.69 -14.43 14.46
CA LEU A 355 19.08 -14.90 14.35
C LEU A 355 19.55 -15.46 15.68
N THR A 356 18.86 -16.47 16.21
CA THR A 356 19.40 -17.59 17.03
C THR A 356 18.29 -18.64 17.19
N TYR A 357 18.64 -19.92 17.08
CA TYR A 357 17.84 -21.15 17.29
C TYR A 357 17.02 -21.72 16.11
N MET A 358 17.70 -22.61 15.38
CA MET A 358 17.13 -23.85 14.81
C MET A 358 16.86 -24.86 15.96
N ILE A 359 15.77 -25.62 15.89
CA ILE A 359 15.73 -27.11 16.00
C ILE A 359 14.26 -27.62 15.93
N CYS A 360 14.06 -28.58 15.02
CA CYS A 360 13.07 -29.67 14.91
C CYS A 360 11.56 -29.46 15.09
N GLY A 361 10.81 -30.02 14.14
CA GLY A 361 9.40 -30.39 14.32
C GLY A 361 8.68 -30.81 13.05
N LEU A 362 9.17 -31.85 12.36
CA LEU A 362 8.38 -32.61 11.39
C LEU A 362 7.14 -33.17 12.10
N ARG A 363 5.95 -32.97 11.52
CA ARG A 363 4.83 -33.88 11.71
C ARG A 363 3.97 -33.91 10.45
N ASP A 364 4.22 -34.95 9.67
CA ASP A 364 3.24 -35.56 8.80
C ASP A 364 2.06 -36.04 9.65
N ASP A 365 0.84 -35.94 9.11
CA ASP A 365 0.03 -37.13 8.87
C ASP A 365 -1.18 -36.78 7.96
N PRO A 366 -1.44 -37.59 6.91
CA PRO A 366 -2.69 -37.65 6.15
C PRO A 366 -3.58 -38.82 6.67
N PRO A 367 -4.68 -39.21 5.99
CA PRO A 367 -5.48 -38.52 4.97
C PRO A 367 -6.80 -37.93 5.46
#